data_AF-A0A2V7LA14-F1
#
_entry.id   AF-A0A2V7LA14-F1
#
_cell.length_a   1.000
_cell.length_b   1.000
_cell.length_c   1.000
_cell.angle_alpha   90.00
_cell.angle_beta   90.00
_cell.angle_gamma   90.00
#
_symmetry.space_group_name_H-M   'P 1'
#
loop_
_entity.id
_entity.type
_entity.pdbx_description
1 polymer ?
#
loop_
_entity_poly.entity_id
_entity_poly.type
_entity_poly.pdbx_seq_one_letter_code
_entity_poly.pdbx_strand_id
1 'polypeptide(L)'
;MRRGLLVVVGDGGRGMGAGMIAGTVVLFGSAGPGAGRFLKRGSIVALGTIERPATFRYACTYRPPHVNLLLRYLRTHAGVPVTDRYVTGRYERYSGDLAELGKGEILQWAGE
;
A
#
# COMPACT_ATOMS: atom_id res chain seq x y z
N MET A 1 -10.12 -2.45 9.02
CA MET A 1 -9.99 -3.75 8.31
C MET A 1 -9.23 -4.76 9.17
N ARG A 2 -9.68 -6.03 9.26
CA ARG A 2 -9.03 -7.09 10.06
C ARG A 2 -8.38 -8.21 9.23
N ARG A 3 -8.80 -8.38 7.97
CA ARG A 3 -8.33 -9.39 7.00
C ARG A 3 -8.86 -9.02 5.62
N GLY A 4 -8.36 -9.69 4.58
CA GLY A 4 -8.83 -9.57 3.20
C GLY A 4 -7.99 -8.62 2.34
N LEU A 5 -8.55 -8.29 1.18
CA LEU A 5 -7.96 -7.43 0.17
C LEU A 5 -8.97 -6.36 -0.25
N LEU A 6 -8.58 -5.10 -0.22
CA LEU A 6 -9.34 -3.98 -0.80
C LEU A 6 -8.55 -3.41 -1.98
N VAL A 7 -9.20 -3.23 -3.12
CA VAL A 7 -8.59 -2.62 -4.30
C VAL A 7 -9.38 -1.38 -4.69
N VAL A 8 -8.69 -0.25 -4.83
CA VAL A 8 -9.27 1.02 -5.24
C VAL A 8 -8.55 1.47 -6.51
N VAL A 9 -9.29 1.46 -7.63
CA VAL A 9 -8.76 1.80 -8.97
C VAL A 9 -8.63 3.32 -9.17
N GLY A 10 -9.37 4.11 -8.39
CA GLY A 10 -9.26 5.57 -8.36
C GLY A 10 -8.50 6.09 -7.14
N ASP A 11 -8.87 7.28 -6.67
CA ASP A 11 -8.29 7.93 -5.50
C ASP A 11 -8.89 7.40 -4.19
N GLY A 12 -8.06 7.42 -3.15
CA GLY A 12 -8.45 7.17 -1.77
C GLY A 12 -8.74 8.47 -1.03
N GLY A 13 -9.72 8.43 -0.13
CA GLY A 13 -10.01 9.56 0.75
C GLY A 13 -8.95 9.78 1.84
N ARG A 14 -9.17 10.83 2.64
CA ARG A 14 -8.44 11.08 3.88
C ARG A 14 -8.51 9.85 4.79
N GLY A 15 -7.39 9.50 5.42
CA GLY A 15 -7.36 8.37 6.36
C GLY A 15 -7.50 7.00 5.70
N MET A 16 -7.12 6.86 4.43
CA MET A 16 -7.07 5.56 3.76
C MET A 16 -6.33 4.52 4.62
N GLY A 17 -6.98 3.39 4.91
CA GLY A 17 -6.40 2.33 5.74
C GLY A 17 -6.19 2.69 7.22
N ALA A 18 -6.76 3.78 7.72
CA ALA A 18 -6.64 4.17 9.12
C ALA A 18 -7.26 3.10 10.05
N GLY A 19 -6.60 2.83 11.18
CA GLY A 19 -7.03 1.83 12.16
C GLY A 19 -7.06 0.40 11.63
N MET A 20 -6.39 0.11 10.50
CA MET A 20 -6.31 -1.25 9.97
C MET A 20 -5.51 -2.16 10.92
N ILE A 21 -6.08 -3.31 11.25
CA ILE A 21 -5.48 -4.30 12.16
C ILE A 21 -4.60 -5.29 11.39
N ALA A 22 -5.05 -5.68 10.19
CA ALA A 22 -4.36 -6.53 9.22
C ALA A 22 -5.14 -6.52 7.90
N GLY A 23 -4.55 -7.09 6.84
CA GLY A 23 -5.09 -7.12 5.48
C GLY A 23 -4.20 -6.35 4.50
N THR A 24 -4.64 -6.30 3.25
CA THR A 24 -3.93 -5.58 2.19
C THR A 24 -4.86 -4.60 1.50
N VAL A 25 -4.38 -3.38 1.28
CA VAL A 25 -5.05 -2.36 0.47
C VAL A 25 -4.17 -2.07 -0.74
N VAL A 26 -4.73 -2.08 -1.94
CA VAL A 26 -4.05 -1.62 -3.17
C VAL A 26 -4.78 -0.39 -3.68
N LEU A 27 -4.06 0.71 -3.84
CA LEU A 27 -4.57 2.00 -4.29
C LEU A 27 -3.85 2.40 -5.57
N PHE A 28 -4.60 2.59 -6.66
CA PHE A 28 -4.06 2.98 -7.96
C PHE A 28 -3.87 4.50 -8.09
N GLY A 29 -4.76 5.29 -7.48
CA GLY A 29 -4.67 6.74 -7.43
C GLY A 29 -3.87 7.24 -6.23
N SER A 30 -4.23 8.43 -5.78
CA SER A 30 -3.60 9.12 -4.64
C SER A 30 -4.45 9.03 -3.38
N ALA A 31 -3.83 9.19 -2.21
CA ALA A 31 -4.53 9.31 -0.94
C ALA A 31 -4.02 10.50 -0.13
N GLY A 32 -4.97 11.23 0.45
CA GLY A 32 -4.70 12.40 1.29
C GLY A 32 -4.17 12.05 2.70
N PRO A 33 -4.05 13.07 3.56
CA PRO A 33 -3.37 12.96 4.85
C PRO A 33 -3.91 11.85 5.76
N GLY A 34 -3.00 11.27 6.53
CA GLY A 34 -3.33 10.27 7.56
C GLY A 34 -3.52 8.86 7.02
N ALA A 35 -3.08 8.59 5.80
CA ALA A 35 -3.12 7.26 5.23
C ALA A 35 -2.26 6.30 6.08
N GLY A 36 -2.85 5.19 6.53
CA GLY A 36 -2.21 4.22 7.42
C GLY A 36 -2.08 4.67 8.88
N ARG A 37 -2.68 5.80 9.30
CA ARG A 37 -2.68 6.20 10.72
C ARG A 37 -3.32 5.11 11.59
N PHE A 38 -2.66 4.75 12.68
CA PHE A 38 -3.06 3.66 13.58
C PHE A 38 -3.10 2.26 12.91
N LEU A 39 -2.32 2.06 11.83
CA LEU A 39 -2.12 0.75 11.22
C LEU A 39 -1.30 -0.15 12.17
N LYS A 40 -1.91 -1.26 12.60
CA LYS A 40 -1.23 -2.22 13.50
C LYS A 40 -0.34 -3.19 12.72
N ARG A 41 -0.88 -3.80 11.66
CA ARG A 41 -0.22 -4.76 10.76
C ARG A 41 -0.89 -4.69 9.37
N GLY A 42 -0.25 -5.31 8.39
CA GLY A 42 -0.75 -5.40 7.02
C GLY A 42 -0.10 -4.36 6.10
N SER A 43 -0.52 -4.34 4.84
CA SER A 43 0.20 -3.63 3.77
C SER A 43 -0.74 -2.68 3.04
N ILE A 44 -0.31 -1.44 2.82
CA ILE A 44 -0.94 -0.49 1.90
C ILE A 44 0.00 -0.32 0.71
N VAL A 45 -0.41 -0.79 -0.46
CA VAL A 45 0.32 -0.62 -1.73
C VAL A 45 -0.27 0.58 -2.45
N ALA A 46 0.51 1.63 -2.64
CA ALA A 46 0.10 2.87 -3.33
C ALA A 46 0.87 3.01 -4.64
N LEU A 47 0.14 3.06 -5.76
CA LEU A 47 0.71 3.28 -7.10
C LEU A 47 0.75 4.76 -7.49
N GLY A 48 -0.03 5.60 -6.80
CA GLY A 48 0.06 7.06 -6.81
C GLY A 48 0.70 7.63 -5.55
N THR A 49 0.48 8.93 -5.31
CA THR A 49 1.03 9.63 -4.14
C THR A 49 0.23 9.32 -2.88
N ILE A 50 0.93 9.12 -1.75
CA ILE A 50 0.30 8.84 -0.46
C ILE A 50 0.89 9.72 0.63
N GLU A 51 0.02 10.48 1.30
CA GLU A 51 0.43 11.33 2.42
C GLU A 51 0.35 10.54 3.74
N ARG A 52 1.47 9.89 4.07
CA ARG A 52 1.67 9.09 5.27
C ARG A 52 2.00 9.94 6.51
N PRO A 53 1.65 9.49 7.73
CA PRO A 53 2.14 10.08 8.98
C PRO A 53 3.66 10.01 9.13
N ALA A 54 4.25 10.95 9.88
CA ALA A 54 5.67 10.97 10.22
C ALA A 54 6.14 9.76 11.05
N THR A 55 5.21 9.01 11.64
CA THR A 55 5.46 7.78 12.40
C THR A 55 5.73 6.57 11.50
N PHE A 56 5.72 6.72 10.18
CA PHE A 56 6.23 5.74 9.23
C PHE A 56 7.67 6.07 8.85
N ARG A 57 8.59 5.14 9.06
CA ARG A 57 10.00 5.30 8.71
C ARG A 57 10.32 4.59 7.41
N TYR A 58 11.08 5.27 6.55
CA TYR A 58 11.65 4.64 5.37
C TYR A 58 12.50 3.43 5.78
N ALA A 59 12.28 2.31 5.10
CA ALA A 59 13.01 1.06 5.31
C ALA A 59 13.96 0.78 4.14
N CYS A 60 13.46 0.75 2.90
CA CYS A 60 14.25 0.50 1.70
C CYS A 60 13.46 0.79 0.42
N THR A 61 14.15 0.82 -0.72
CA THR A 61 13.55 0.78 -2.05
C THR A 61 13.91 -0.54 -2.71
N TYR A 62 12.93 -1.33 -3.12
CA TYR A 62 13.14 -2.68 -3.66
C TYR A 62 11.97 -3.14 -4.53
N ARG A 63 12.02 -4.38 -5.04
CA ARG A 63 10.92 -5.03 -5.75
C ARG A 63 10.26 -6.07 -4.82
N PRO A 64 9.13 -5.76 -4.15
CA PRO A 64 8.49 -6.70 -3.24
C PRO A 64 7.86 -7.88 -4.01
N PRO A 65 8.32 -9.13 -3.81
CA PRO A 65 7.79 -10.26 -4.57
C PRO A 65 6.28 -10.47 -4.38
N HIS A 66 5.77 -10.19 -3.18
CA HIS A 66 4.35 -10.33 -2.85
C HIS A 66 3.47 -9.31 -3.58
N VAL A 67 3.97 -8.09 -3.86
CA VAL A 67 3.23 -7.08 -4.64
C VAL A 67 3.13 -7.50 -6.09
N ASN A 68 4.23 -7.99 -6.68
CA ASN A 68 4.22 -8.51 -8.05
C ASN A 68 3.17 -9.62 -8.22
N LEU A 69 3.20 -10.62 -7.33
CA LEU A 69 2.23 -11.72 -7.32
C LEU A 69 0.79 -11.21 -7.17
N LEU A 70 0.54 -10.30 -6.24
CA LEU A 70 -0.77 -9.72 -5.99
C LEU A 70 -1.31 -8.95 -7.21
N LEU A 71 -0.49 -8.11 -7.83
CA LEU A 71 -0.88 -7.30 -8.98
C LEU A 71 -1.17 -8.18 -10.21
N ARG A 72 -0.37 -9.24 -10.44
CA ARG A 72 -0.66 -10.24 -11.48
C ARG A 72 -1.96 -10.99 -11.20
N TYR A 73 -2.20 -11.39 -9.96
CA TYR A 73 -3.44 -12.04 -9.55
C TYR A 73 -4.65 -11.14 -9.82
N LEU A 74 -4.58 -9.86 -9.44
CA LEU A 74 -5.64 -8.88 -9.67
C LEU A 74 -5.94 -8.67 -11.16
N ARG A 75 -4.90 -8.63 -12.00
CA ARG A 75 -5.05 -8.55 -13.45
C ARG A 75 -5.77 -9.77 -14.01
N THR A 76 -5.34 -10.97 -13.64
CA THR A 76 -5.85 -12.22 -14.22
C THR A 76 -7.24 -12.59 -13.71
N HIS A 77 -7.51 -12.39 -12.41
CA HIS A 77 -8.70 -12.95 -11.77
C HIS A 77 -9.76 -11.93 -11.38
N ALA A 78 -9.39 -10.65 -11.27
CA ALA A 78 -10.32 -9.59 -10.87
C ALA A 78 -10.55 -8.54 -11.97
N GLY A 79 -9.94 -8.70 -13.15
CA GLY A 79 -10.09 -7.77 -14.28
C GLY A 79 -9.57 -6.36 -14.01
N VAL A 80 -8.73 -6.18 -12.99
CA VAL A 80 -8.16 -4.87 -12.64
C VAL A 80 -7.12 -4.48 -13.70
N PRO A 81 -7.15 -3.25 -14.26
CA PRO A 81 -6.27 -2.82 -15.34
C PRO A 81 -4.83 -2.52 -14.84
N VAL A 82 -4.13 -3.55 -14.39
CA VAL A 82 -2.74 -3.44 -13.91
C VAL A 82 -1.78 -3.37 -15.10
N THR A 83 -1.07 -2.25 -15.23
CA THR A 83 0.03 -2.10 -16.20
C THR A 83 1.33 -2.72 -15.73
N ASP A 84 2.16 -3.21 -16.66
CA ASP A 84 3.40 -3.95 -16.33
C ASP A 84 4.42 -3.14 -15.51
N ARG A 85 4.49 -1.82 -15.68
CA ARG A 85 5.36 -0.92 -14.89
C ARG A 85 5.17 -1.03 -13.37
N TYR A 86 3.96 -1.37 -12.92
CA TYR A 86 3.69 -1.57 -11.49
C TYR A 86 4.14 -2.95 -11.01
N VAL A 87 4.14 -3.94 -11.90
CA VAL A 87 4.54 -5.32 -11.62
C VAL A 87 6.07 -5.44 -11.58
N THR A 88 6.77 -4.74 -12.47
CA THR A 88 8.24 -4.77 -12.62
C THR A 88 8.95 -3.64 -11.87
N GLY A 89 8.21 -2.60 -11.47
CA GLY A 89 8.75 -1.43 -10.79
C GLY A 89 9.24 -1.66 -9.36
N ARG A 90 9.93 -0.65 -8.83
CA ARG A 90 10.41 -0.56 -7.46
C ARG A 90 9.42 0.19 -6.58
N TYR A 91 9.47 -0.13 -5.29
CA TYR A 91 8.63 0.46 -4.26
C TYR A 91 9.50 0.93 -3.11
N GLU A 92 9.25 2.15 -2.66
CA GLU A 92 9.70 2.63 -1.36
C GLU A 92 8.83 1.98 -0.29
N ARG A 93 9.49 1.27 0.64
CA ARG A 93 8.85 0.67 1.79
C ARG A 93 9.01 1.59 2.99
N TYR A 94 7.90 1.87 3.64
CA TYR A 94 7.85 2.54 4.91
C TYR A 94 7.24 1.62 5.96
N SER A 95 7.92 1.45 7.09
CA SER A 95 7.46 0.62 8.21
C SER A 95 6.87 1.51 9.31
N GLY A 96 5.72 1.12 9.83
CA GLY A 96 4.96 1.86 10.84
C GLY A 96 3.65 1.12 11.16
N ASP A 97 2.64 1.74 11.74
CA ASP A 97 2.69 3.02 12.42
C ASP A 97 3.47 2.85 13.75
N LEU A 98 4.49 3.67 13.99
CA LEU A 98 5.26 3.65 15.25
C LEU A 98 4.49 4.19 16.46
N ALA A 99 3.33 4.82 16.25
CA ALA A 99 2.37 5.09 17.32
C ALA A 99 1.57 3.83 17.74
N GLU A 100 1.71 2.72 16.99
CA GLU A 100 1.08 1.42 17.25
C GLU A 100 2.16 0.34 17.41
N LEU A 101 1.92 -0.86 16.84
CA LEU A 101 2.81 -2.01 16.91
C LEU A 101 4.03 -1.91 15.98
N GLY A 102 4.06 -0.96 15.04
CA GLY A 102 5.16 -0.80 14.07
C GLY A 102 5.32 -1.95 13.05
N LYS A 103 4.29 -2.81 12.89
CA LYS A 103 4.31 -4.00 12.01
C LYS A 103 3.49 -3.85 10.73
N GLY A 104 2.95 -2.68 10.48
CA GLY A 104 2.35 -2.31 9.21
C GLY A 104 3.40 -1.79 8.23
N GLU A 105 3.02 -1.77 6.95
CA GLU A 105 3.87 -1.22 5.90
C GLU A 105 3.06 -0.43 4.86
N ILE A 106 3.69 0.63 4.35
CA ILE A 106 3.25 1.36 3.16
C ILE A 106 4.30 1.13 2.07
N LEU A 107 3.85 0.66 0.91
CA LEU A 107 4.66 0.40 -0.27
C LEU A 107 4.25 1.40 -1.35
N GLN A 108 5.03 2.45 -1.54
CA GLN A 108 4.77 3.50 -2.52
C GLN A 108 5.58 3.24 -3.79
N TRP A 109 4.93 3.20 -4.95
CA TRP A 109 5.61 3.01 -6.23
C TRP A 109 6.62 4.14 -6.49
N ALA A 110 7.83 3.76 -6.90
CA ALA A 110 8.99 4.65 -6.95
C ALA A 110 9.63 4.76 -8.34
N GLY A 111 9.02 4.18 -9.37
CA GLY A 111 9.63 4.07 -10.70
C GLY A 111 10.11 2.66 -11.05
N GLU A 112 10.61 2.50 -12.26
CA GLU A 112 11.23 1.26 -12.74
C GLU A 112 12.67 1.09 -12.24
#